data_AF-A0A951CJ80-F1
#
_entry.id   AF-A0A951CJ80-F1
#
_cell.length_a   1.000
_cell.length_b   1.000
_cell.length_c   1.000
_cell.angle_alpha   90.00
_cell.angle_beta   90.00
_cell.angle_gamma   90.00
#
_symmetry.space_group_name_H-M   'P 1'
#
loop_
_entity.id
_entity.type
_entity.pdbx_description
1 polymer ?
#
loop_
_entity_poly.entity_id
_entity_poly.type
_entity_poly.pdbx_seq_one_letter_code
_entity_poly.pdbx_strand_id
1 'polypeptide(L)'
;MAIFSHFIGKIVALIIQPLIGLLFAAALFMFGWGILVFFDTRGADPKERARGKGVLMWGIIGFFIMVSGMSINAAVTKTFCGTAFCMP
;
A
#
# COMPACT_ATOMS: atom_id res chain seq x y z
N MET A 1 -9.29 24.23 -23.38
CA MET A 1 -8.98 22.82 -23.03
C MET A 1 -8.84 22.60 -21.50
N ALA A 2 -9.66 23.24 -20.66
CA ALA A 2 -9.57 23.11 -19.18
C ALA A 2 -10.59 22.11 -18.58
N ILE A 3 -11.61 21.75 -19.36
CA ILE A 3 -12.73 20.91 -18.89
C ILE A 3 -12.30 19.45 -18.80
N PHE A 4 -11.52 18.96 -19.77
CA PHE A 4 -11.08 17.57 -19.83
C PHE A 4 -10.10 17.22 -18.70
N SER A 5 -9.16 18.13 -18.37
CA SER A 5 -8.25 17.99 -17.24
C SER A 5 -8.98 18.03 -15.90
N HIS A 6 -10.02 18.87 -15.76
CA HIS A 6 -10.83 18.92 -14.55
C HIS A 6 -11.68 17.65 -14.37
N PHE A 7 -12.16 17.05 -15.46
CA PHE A 7 -12.92 15.79 -15.42
C PHE A 7 -12.04 14.59 -15.04
N ILE A 8 -10.85 14.49 -15.65
CA ILE A 8 -9.85 13.46 -15.31
C ILE A 8 -9.37 13.62 -13.87
N GLY A 9 -9.11 14.85 -13.42
CA GLY A 9 -8.67 15.14 -12.05
C GLY A 9 -9.70 14.68 -11.01
N LYS A 10 -11.00 14.89 -11.26
CA LYS A 10 -12.07 14.41 -10.37
C LYS A 10 -12.16 12.88 -10.33
N ILE A 11 -12.04 12.21 -11.46
CA ILE A 11 -12.09 10.73 -11.52
C ILE A 11 -10.94 10.12 -10.72
N VAL A 12 -9.72 10.63 -10.88
CA VAL A 12 -8.56 10.16 -10.13
C VAL A 12 -8.72 10.44 -8.63
N ALA A 13 -9.22 11.62 -8.25
CA ALA A 13 -9.41 11.96 -6.84
C ALA A 13 -10.53 11.14 -6.15
N LEU A 14 -11.65 10.90 -6.82
CA LEU A 14 -12.82 10.24 -6.24
C LEU A 14 -12.74 8.71 -6.27
N ILE A 15 -11.99 8.12 -7.21
CA ILE A 15 -11.92 6.67 -7.37
C ILE A 15 -10.55 6.12 -6.95
N ILE A 16 -9.46 6.71 -7.44
CA ILE A 16 -8.13 6.13 -7.23
C ILE A 16 -7.63 6.37 -5.80
N GLN A 17 -7.85 7.55 -5.21
CA GLN A 17 -7.41 7.82 -3.83
C GLN A 17 -8.07 6.89 -2.79
N PRO A 18 -9.42 6.76 -2.74
CA PRO A 18 -10.04 5.85 -1.77
C PRO A 18 -9.73 4.37 -2.06
N LEU A 19 -9.55 3.98 -3.32
CA LEU A 19 -9.15 2.62 -3.67
C LEU A 19 -7.75 2.28 -3.14
N ILE A 20 -6.79 3.20 -3.25
CA ILE A 20 -5.44 3.04 -2.68
C ILE A 20 -5.51 2.95 -1.15
N GLY A 21 -6.32 3.80 -0.50
CA GLY A 21 -6.52 3.74 0.95
C GLY A 21 -7.11 2.41 1.42
N LEU A 22 -8.07 1.85 0.67
CA LEU A 22 -8.66 0.56 0.96
C LEU A 22 -7.65 -0.58 0.80
N LEU A 23 -6.85 -0.55 -0.27
CA LEU A 23 -5.79 -1.53 -0.50
C LEU A 23 -4.70 -1.44 0.59
N PHE A 24 -4.38 -0.23 1.06
CA PHE A 24 -3.44 -0.02 2.17
C PHE A 24 -3.93 -0.64 3.47
N ALA A 25 -5.20 -0.43 3.81
CA ALA A 25 -5.80 -1.08 4.97
C ALA A 25 -5.72 -2.62 4.85
N ALA A 26 -6.11 -3.17 3.70
CA ALA A 26 -6.03 -4.61 3.46
C ALA A 26 -4.59 -5.15 3.54
N ALA A 27 -3.60 -4.43 3.00
CA ALA A 27 -2.20 -4.81 3.08
C ALA A 27 -1.64 -4.74 4.51
N LEU A 28 -2.01 -3.73 5.30
CA LEU A 28 -1.65 -3.66 6.73
C LEU A 28 -2.24 -4.84 7.52
N PHE A 29 -3.48 -5.23 7.25
CA PHE A 29 -4.08 -6.41 7.85
C PHE A 29 -3.30 -7.68 7.48
N MET A 30 -2.98 -7.86 6.20
CA MET A 30 -2.19 -9.01 5.72
C MET A 30 -0.77 -9.04 6.30
N PHE A 31 -0.14 -7.87 6.41
CA PHE A 31 1.20 -7.69 6.98
C PHE A 31 1.22 -8.00 8.48
N GLY A 32 0.26 -7.47 9.25
CA GLY A 32 0.10 -7.77 10.67
C GLY A 32 -0.14 -9.25 10.93
N TRP A 33 -0.99 -9.89 10.13
CA TRP A 33 -1.21 -11.34 10.19
C TRP A 33 0.09 -12.13 9.91
N GLY A 34 0.89 -11.69 8.94
CA GLY A 34 2.15 -12.33 8.62
C GLY A 34 3.18 -12.28 9.76
N ILE A 35 3.20 -11.19 10.53
CA ILE A 35 4.05 -11.07 11.72
C ILE A 35 3.60 -12.08 12.79
N LEU A 36 2.30 -12.19 13.04
CA LEU A 36 1.76 -13.14 14.03
C LEU A 36 2.13 -14.59 13.70
N VAL A 37 1.97 -14.98 12.42
CA VAL A 37 2.40 -16.30 11.92
C VAL A 37 3.90 -16.52 12.06
N PHE A 38 4.72 -15.48 11.82
CA PHE A 38 6.16 -15.57 11.99
C PHE A 38 6.58 -15.75 13.46
N PHE A 39 5.87 -15.12 14.41
CA PHE A 39 6.14 -15.30 15.84
C PHE A 39 5.73 -16.69 16.35
N ASP A 40 4.58 -17.20 15.91
CA ASP A 40 4.08 -18.53 16.28
C ASP A 40 5.01 -19.65 15.76
N THR A 41 5.55 -19.47 14.55
CA THR A 41 6.48 -20.43 13.92
C THR A 41 7.92 -20.40 14.46
N ARG A 42 8.27 -19.50 15.41
CA ARG A 42 9.63 -19.43 15.97
C ARG A 42 10.05 -20.68 16.75
N GLY A 43 9.08 -21.37 17.36
CA GLY A 43 9.28 -22.61 18.13
C GLY A 43 8.98 -23.91 17.36
N ALA A 44 8.53 -23.83 16.10
CA ALA A 44 8.05 -24.97 15.33
C ALA A 44 9.12 -25.56 14.38
N ASP A 45 8.89 -26.81 13.97
CA ASP A 45 9.70 -27.61 13.04
C ASP A 45 10.24 -26.83 11.82
N PRO A 46 11.35 -27.28 11.20
CA PRO A 46 11.98 -26.61 10.05
C PRO A 46 11.02 -26.33 8.88
N LYS A 47 9.95 -27.13 8.71
CA LYS A 47 8.90 -26.91 7.71
C LYS A 47 8.03 -25.68 8.00
N GLU A 48 7.62 -25.49 9.25
CA GLU A 48 6.79 -24.35 9.65
C GLU A 48 7.59 -23.04 9.64
N ARG A 49 8.90 -23.11 9.93
CA ARG A 49 9.83 -21.98 9.70
C ARG A 49 9.92 -21.56 8.24
N ALA A 50 9.96 -22.50 7.30
CA ALA A 50 9.96 -22.18 5.88
C ALA A 50 8.65 -21.50 5.46
N ARG A 51 7.52 -21.95 6.01
CA ARG A 51 6.20 -21.37 5.78
C ARG A 51 6.09 -19.95 6.34
N GLY A 52 6.55 -19.73 7.58
CA GLY A 52 6.58 -18.40 8.20
C GLY A 52 7.41 -17.38 7.43
N LYS A 53 8.57 -17.80 6.88
CA LYS A 53 9.39 -16.94 6.00
C LYS A 53 8.68 -16.55 4.70
N GLY A 54 7.93 -17.48 4.09
CA GLY A 54 7.17 -17.21 2.87
C GLY A 54 6.07 -16.18 3.08
N VAL A 55 5.34 -16.27 4.20
CA VAL A 55 4.30 -15.29 4.56
C VAL A 55 4.91 -13.91 4.87
N LEU A 56 6.06 -13.87 5.54
CA LEU A 56 6.78 -12.61 5.81
C LEU A 56 7.21 -11.91 4.51
N MET A 57 7.73 -12.65 3.53
CA MET A 57 8.11 -12.08 2.22
C MET A 57 6.91 -11.47 1.49
N TRP A 58 5.75 -12.13 1.53
CA TRP A 58 4.51 -11.57 0.99
C TRP A 58 4.11 -10.26 1.68
N GLY A 59 4.33 -10.17 2.99
CA GLY A 59 4.15 -8.92 3.75
C GLY A 59 5.06 -7.79 3.27
N ILE A 60 6.36 -8.06 3.06
CA ILE A 60 7.33 -7.06 2.58
C ILE A 60 6.97 -6.56 1.17
N ILE A 61 6.56 -7.47 0.29
CA ILE A 61 6.11 -7.12 -1.07
C ILE A 61 4.86 -6.22 -0.99
N GLY A 62 3.90 -6.56 -0.12
CA GLY A 62 2.72 -5.73 0.12
C GLY A 62 3.07 -4.32 0.60
N PHE A 63 4.02 -4.20 1.54
CA PHE A 63 4.49 -2.90 2.02
C PHE A 63 5.17 -2.07 0.92
N PHE A 64 6.01 -2.71 0.09
CA PHE A 64 6.69 -2.05 -1.02
C PHE A 64 5.72 -1.45 -2.04
N ILE A 65 4.65 -2.18 -2.37
CA ILE A 65 3.60 -1.70 -3.30
C ILE A 65 2.89 -0.47 -2.74
N MET A 66 2.59 -0.44 -1.44
CA MET A 66 1.92 0.70 -0.80
C MET A 66 2.77 1.96 -0.78
N VAL A 67 4.05 1.82 -0.41
CA VAL A 67 5.01 2.93 -0.45
C VAL A 67 5.21 3.43 -1.89
N SER A 68 5.21 2.52 -2.86
CA SER A 68 5.32 2.86 -4.29
C SER A 68 4.09 3.65 -4.78
N GLY A 69 2.88 3.26 -4.40
CA GLY A 69 1.66 4.00 -4.75
C GLY A 69 1.61 5.40 -4.16
N MET A 70 1.92 5.54 -2.87
CA MET A 70 1.95 6.85 -2.20
C MET A 70 3.07 7.76 -2.73
N SER A 71 4.25 7.20 -3.01
CA SER A 71 5.38 7.97 -3.54
C SER A 71 5.14 8.45 -4.97
N ILE A 72 4.53 7.64 -5.83
CA ILE A 72 4.12 8.04 -7.18
C ILE A 72 3.09 9.17 -7.11
N ASN A 73 2.06 9.02 -6.28
CA ASN A 73 1.07 10.08 -6.10
C ASN A 73 1.74 11.35 -5.58
N ALA A 74 2.60 11.25 -4.55
CA ALA A 74 3.32 12.40 -4.01
C ALA A 74 4.29 13.02 -5.02
N ALA A 75 4.96 12.24 -5.89
CA ALA A 75 5.85 12.74 -6.93
C ALA A 75 5.07 13.48 -8.03
N VAL A 76 3.95 12.92 -8.47
CA VAL A 76 3.06 13.55 -9.44
C VAL A 76 2.46 14.82 -8.84
N THR A 77 1.95 14.79 -7.61
CA THR A 77 1.41 15.98 -6.97
C THR A 77 2.49 17.04 -6.73
N LYS A 78 3.67 16.71 -6.21
CA LYS A 78 4.77 17.68 -6.02
C LYS A 78 5.24 18.34 -7.33
N THR A 79 5.08 17.68 -8.46
CA THR A 79 5.40 18.24 -9.78
C THR A 79 4.34 19.27 -10.24
N PHE A 80 3.09 19.18 -9.73
CA PHE A 80 1.98 20.05 -10.14
C PHE A 80 1.39 20.94 -9.03
N CYS A 81 1.69 20.68 -7.75
CA CYS A 81 1.24 21.42 -6.58
C CYS A 81 2.08 20.97 -5.36
N GLY A 82 2.94 21.85 -4.88
CA GLY A 82 3.87 21.56 -3.80
C GLY A 82 3.19 21.22 -2.49
N THR A 83 3.67 20.13 -1.90
CA THR A 83 3.56 19.71 -0.50
C THR A 83 2.25 19.09 -0.02
N ALA A 84 2.46 17.94 0.62
CA ALA A 84 1.64 17.27 1.62
C ALA A 84 0.19 17.03 1.23
N PHE A 85 -0.16 15.76 1.04
CA PHE A 85 -1.40 15.24 1.63
C PHE A 85 -2.58 16.22 1.54
N CYS A 86 -2.96 16.58 0.30
CA CYS A 86 -4.26 17.19 0.04
C CYS A 86 -5.31 16.07 0.21
N MET A 87 -5.37 15.57 1.45
CA MET A 87 -6.54 15.01 2.07
C MET A 87 -7.41 16.23 2.39
N PRO A 88 -8.70 16.26 2.02
CA PRO A 88 -9.63 17.11 2.75
C PRO A 88 -9.68 16.70 4.23
#